data_AF-A0A4Q7WVH1-F1
#
_entry.id   AF-A0A4Q7WVH1-F1
#
_cell.length_a   1.000
_cell.length_b   1.000
_cell.length_c   1.000
_cell.angle_alpha   90.00
_cell.angle_beta   90.00
_cell.angle_gamma   90.00
#
_symmetry.space_group_name_H-M   'P 1'
#
loop_
_entity.id
_entity.type
_entity.pdbx_description
1 polymer ?
#
loop_
_entity_poly.entity_id
_entity_poly.type
_entity_poly.pdbx_seq_one_letter_code
_entity_poly.pdbx_strand_id
1 'polypeptide(L)'
;MPEPCFLVTGMPGAGKSTVTRLVAEQLPRSARLGGDEFNQLIVNGFVWALAEPADEAARQVELLHRNLCAPADRFDFDRARVN
;
A
#
# COMPACT_ATOMS: atom_id res chain seq x y z
N MET A 1 -11.86 -13.65 14.06
CA MET A 1 -10.46 -13.65 13.58
C MET A 1 -10.23 -12.30 12.92
N PRO A 2 -9.06 -11.65 13.06
CA PRO A 2 -8.81 -10.42 12.32
C PRO A 2 -9.05 -10.68 10.82
N GLU A 3 -9.65 -9.72 10.11
CA GLU A 3 -9.81 -9.85 8.67
C GLU A 3 -8.45 -10.11 8.01
N PRO A 4 -8.37 -11.01 7.01
CA PRO A 4 -7.09 -11.39 6.42
C PRO A 4 -6.46 -10.21 5.67
N CYS A 5 -5.28 -9.79 6.11
CA CYS A 5 -4.46 -8.79 5.43
C CYS A 5 -3.30 -9.46 4.68
N PHE A 6 -3.14 -9.15 3.40
CA PHE A 6 -2.10 -9.71 2.54
C PHE A 6 -1.08 -8.64 2.15
N LEU A 7 0.19 -8.85 2.53
CA LEU A 7 1.31 -8.04 2.08
C LEU A 7 2.00 -8.73 0.89
N VAL A 8 1.93 -8.13 -0.30
CA VAL A 8 2.52 -8.69 -1.51
C VAL A 8 3.74 -7.88 -1.93
N THR A 9 4.92 -8.49 -1.84
CA THR A 9 6.22 -7.86 -2.17
C THR A 9 6.93 -8.60 -3.29
N GLY A 10 7.99 -8.00 -3.84
CA GLY A 10 8.77 -8.57 -4.95
C GLY A 10 9.33 -7.50 -5.89
N MET A 11 10.20 -7.91 -6.81
CA MET A 11 10.89 -7.02 -7.74
C MET A 11 9.93 -6.17 -8.59
N PRO A 12 10.33 -4.97 -9.06
CA PRO A 12 9.59 -4.23 -10.08
C PRO A 12 9.28 -5.12 -11.30
N GLY A 13 8.08 -5.00 -11.86
CA GLY A 13 7.66 -5.82 -13.01
C GLY A 13 7.22 -7.25 -12.70
N ALA A 14 7.35 -7.75 -11.46
CA ALA A 14 6.94 -9.12 -11.08
C ALA A 14 5.41 -9.40 -11.11
N GLY A 15 4.58 -8.45 -11.57
CA GLY A 15 3.13 -8.63 -11.67
C GLY A 15 2.33 -8.44 -10.38
N LYS A 16 2.94 -7.91 -9.31
CA LYS A 16 2.29 -7.69 -8.00
C LYS A 16 0.98 -6.89 -8.11
N SER A 17 1.03 -5.75 -8.80
CA SER A 17 -0.12 -4.87 -9.01
C SER A 17 -1.22 -5.55 -9.83
N THR A 18 -0.85 -6.36 -10.82
CA THR A 18 -1.80 -7.18 -11.59
C THR A 18 -2.49 -8.23 -10.71
N VAL A 19 -1.72 -9.06 -9.99
CA VAL A 19 -2.28 -10.15 -9.18
C VAL A 19 -3.13 -9.61 -8.04
N THR A 20 -2.64 -8.61 -7.31
CA THR A 20 -3.40 -8.02 -6.18
C THR A 20 -4.70 -7.38 -6.64
N ARG A 21 -4.73 -6.78 -7.83
CA ARG A 21 -5.97 -6.26 -8.44
C ARG A 21 -6.95 -7.38 -8.77
N LEU A 22 -6.49 -8.41 -9.49
CA LEU A 22 -7.33 -9.54 -9.90
C LEU A 22 -7.91 -10.29 -8.69
N VAL A 23 -7.13 -10.43 -7.61
CA VAL A 23 -7.61 -11.03 -6.36
C VAL A 23 -8.65 -10.14 -5.69
N ALA A 24 -8.38 -8.83 -5.57
CA ALA A 24 -9.32 -7.89 -4.95
C ALA A 24 -10.67 -7.86 -5.68
N GLU A 25 -10.67 -7.88 -7.02
CA GLU A 25 -11.87 -7.88 -7.86
C GLU A 25 -12.72 -9.17 -7.73
N GLN A 26 -12.14 -10.27 -7.22
CA GLN A 26 -12.85 -11.54 -7.00
C GLN A 26 -13.45 -11.68 -5.59
N LEU A 27 -13.12 -10.76 -4.67
CA LEU A 27 -13.62 -10.79 -3.30
C LEU A 27 -14.89 -9.92 -3.16
N PRO A 28 -15.92 -10.35 -2.41
CA PRO A 28 -17.15 -9.58 -2.25
C PRO A 28 -16.94 -8.17 -1.67
N ARG A 29 -15.96 -8.03 -0.77
CA ARG A 29 -15.50 -6.76 -0.19
C ARG A 29 -13.99 -6.84 -0.03
N SER A 30 -13.29 -5.85 -0.56
CA SER A 30 -11.83 -5.79 -0.48
C SER A 30 -11.36 -4.34 -0.67
N ALA A 31 -10.18 -4.05 -0.13
CA ALA A 31 -9.45 -2.83 -0.41
C ALA A 31 -8.04 -3.20 -0.85
N ARG A 32 -7.59 -2.65 -1.97
CA ARG A 32 -6.20 -2.78 -2.42
C ARG A 32 -5.47 -1.48 -2.10
N LEU A 33 -4.42 -1.57 -1.30
CA LEU A 33 -3.50 -0.48 -1.03
C LEU A 33 -2.24 -0.66 -1.87
N GLY A 34 -1.96 0.29 -2.76
CA GLY A 34 -0.83 0.22 -3.69
C GLY A 34 0.29 1.16 -3.28
N GLY A 35 1.51 0.61 -3.12
CA GLY A 35 2.65 1.40 -2.65
C GLY A 35 3.08 2.50 -3.63
N ASP A 36 3.01 2.23 -4.93
CA ASP A 36 3.36 3.19 -5.98
C ASP A 36 2.38 4.36 -6.00
N GLU A 37 1.07 4.09 -5.84
CA GLU A 37 0.04 5.12 -5.73
C GLU A 37 0.22 5.99 -4.47
N PHE A 38 0.66 5.41 -3.35
CA PHE A 38 0.98 6.18 -2.15
C PHE A 38 2.23 7.04 -2.32
N ASN A 39 3.27 6.55 -3.01
CA ASN A 39 4.46 7.34 -3.32
C ASN A 39 4.12 8.58 -4.15
N GLN A 40 3.18 8.47 -5.08
CA GLN A 40 2.72 9.60 -5.91
C GLN A 40 2.04 10.73 -5.12
N LEU A 41 1.68 10.50 -3.85
CA LEU A 41 1.15 11.55 -2.97
C LEU A 41 2.25 12.55 -2.54
N ILE A 42 3.52 12.19 -2.66
CA ILE A 42 4.64 13.12 -2.48
C ILE A 42 4.80 13.91 -3.79
N VAL A 43 4.14 15.08 -3.88
CA VAL A 43 4.15 15.89 -5.10
C VAL A 43 5.50 16.60 -5.30
N ASN A 44 6.07 17.14 -4.23
CA ASN A 44 7.34 17.87 -4.25
C ASN A 44 8.40 17.12 -3.45
N GLY A 45 9.62 17.07 -3.98
CA GLY A 45 10.75 16.42 -3.31
C GLY A 45 10.68 14.89 -3.33
N PHE A 46 9.89 14.30 -4.21
CA PHE A 46 9.83 12.84 -4.36
C PHE A 46 11.19 12.26 -4.73
N VAL A 47 11.62 11.24 -4.00
CA VAL A 47 12.84 10.47 -4.26
C VAL A 47 12.45 8.99 -4.32
N TRP A 48 12.60 8.39 -5.51
CA TRP A 48 12.26 6.99 -5.73
C TRP A 48 13.17 6.07 -4.92
N ALA A 49 12.69 4.88 -4.57
CA ALA A 49 13.51 3.87 -3.90
C ALA A 49 14.78 3.57 -4.72
N LEU A 50 15.94 3.55 -4.06
CA LEU A 50 17.26 3.39 -4.69
C LEU A 50 17.74 4.58 -5.55
N ALA A 51 17.05 5.72 -5.51
CA ALA A 51 17.53 6.97 -6.11
C ALA A 51 18.40 7.77 -5.14
N GLU A 52 19.00 8.86 -5.63
CA GLU A 52 19.74 9.83 -4.83
C GLU A 52 18.86 11.07 -4.50
N PRO A 53 18.99 11.67 -3.31
CA PRO A 53 19.86 11.27 -2.20
C PRO A 53 19.41 9.98 -1.50
N ALA A 54 20.35 9.07 -1.22
CA ALA A 54 20.05 7.74 -0.65
C ALA A 54 19.38 7.80 0.74
N ASP A 55 19.71 8.81 1.56
CA ASP A 55 19.09 9.05 2.86
C ASP A 55 17.62 9.45 2.73
N GLU A 56 17.31 10.33 1.78
CA GLU A 56 15.93 10.73 1.51
C GLU A 56 15.12 9.59 0.88
N ALA A 57 15.73 8.80 -0.01
CA ALA A 57 15.11 7.60 -0.57
C ALA A 57 14.70 6.61 0.54
N ALA A 58 15.61 6.34 1.49
CA ALA A 58 15.33 5.47 2.63
C ALA A 58 14.22 6.03 3.53
N ARG A 59 14.25 7.35 3.79
CA ARG A 59 13.23 8.05 4.58
C ARG A 59 11.85 7.98 3.92
N GLN A 60 11.77 8.13 2.60
CA GLN A 60 10.49 8.04 1.88
C GLN A 60 9.95 6.61 1.82
N VAL A 61 10.81 5.60 1.73
CA VAL A 61 10.38 4.18 1.87
C VAL A 61 9.79 3.91 3.25
N GLU A 62 10.39 4.44 4.33
CA GLU A 62 9.82 4.31 5.66
C GLU A 62 8.47 5.06 5.79
N LEU A 63 8.40 6.28 5.24
CA LEU A 63 7.19 7.09 5.22
C LEU A 63 6.05 6.37 4.47
N LEU A 64 6.37 5.75 3.33
CA LEU A 64 5.46 4.91 2.57
C LEU A 64 4.91 3.78 3.44
N HIS A 65 5.77 2.98 4.09
CA HIS A 65 5.32 1.87 4.92
C HIS A 65 4.37 2.33 6.04
N ARG A 66 4.72 3.40 6.76
CA ARG A 66 3.88 3.95 7.83
C ARG A 66 2.52 4.40 7.29
N ASN A 67 2.50 5.15 6.19
CA ASN A 67 1.28 5.71 5.62
C ASN A 67 0.42 4.65 4.93
N LEU A 68 1.01 3.60 4.36
CA LEU A 68 0.31 2.49 3.73
C LEU A 68 -0.36 1.58 4.78
N CYS A 69 0.30 1.33 5.90
CA CYS A 69 -0.23 0.47 6.97
C CYS A 69 -1.30 1.16 7.81
N ALA A 70 -1.21 2.47 8.06
CA ALA A 70 -2.16 3.19 8.90
C ALA A 70 -3.66 3.06 8.50
N PRO A 71 -4.04 3.09 7.20
CA PRO A 71 -5.43 2.87 6.80
C PRO A 71 -5.82 1.39 6.67
N ALA A 72 -4.87 0.44 6.67
CA ALA A 72 -5.18 -0.98 6.49
C ALA A 72 -6.17 -1.49 7.54
N ASP A 73 -5.99 -1.09 8.81
CA ASP A 73 -6.88 -1.45 9.93
C ASP A 73 -8.27 -0.80 9.86
N ARG A 74 -8.48 0.14 8.93
CA ARG A 74 -9.76 0.85 8.76
C ARG A 74 -10.65 0.26 7.69
N PHE A 75 -10.14 -0.67 6.87
CA PHE A 75 -10.94 -1.40 5.89
C PHE A 75 -11.60 -2.66 6.49
N ASP A 76 -12.07 -2.55 7.73
CA ASP A 76 -12.98 -3.52 8.34
C ASP A 76 -14.39 -3.23 7.80
N PHE A 77 -14.83 -4.08 6.87
CA PHE A 77 -16.11 -3.90 6.20
C PHE A 77 -17.31 -4.40 7.04
N ASP A 78 -17.05 -5.10 8.14
CA ASP A 78 -18.06 -5.57 9.09
C ASP A 78 -18.20 -4.68 10.32
N ARG A 79 -17.38 -3.63 10.43
CA ARG A 79 -17.49 -2.64 11.49
C ARG A 79 -18.81 -1.89 11.38
N ALA A 80 -19.80 -2.31 12.16
CA ALA A 80 -21.06 -1.60 12.33
C ALA A 80 -20.76 -0.13 12.69
N ARG A 81 -21.21 0.79 11.84
CA ARG A 81 -21.22 2.22 12.19
C ARG A 81 -22.22 2.41 13.32
N VAL A 82 -21.73 2.46 14.55
CA VAL A 82 -22.47 3.09 15.63
C VAL A 82 -22.49 4.57 15.28
N ASN A 83 -23.65 5.04 14.80
CA ASN A 83 -23.92 6.48 14.65
C ASN A 83 -23.95 7.15 16.02
#